data_AF-A0A9W4KST5-F1
#
_entry.id   AF-A0A9W4KST5-F1
#
_cell.length_a   1.000
_cell.length_b   1.000
_cell.length_c   1.000
_cell.angle_alpha   90.00
_cell.angle_beta   90.00
_cell.angle_gamma   90.00
#
_symmetry.space_group_name_H-M   'P 1'
#
loop_
_entity.id
_entity.type
_entity.pdbx_description
1 polymer ?
#
loop_
_entity_poly.entity_id
_entity_poly.type
_entity_poly.pdbx_seq_one_letter_code
_entity_poly.pdbx_strand_id
1 'polypeptide(L)'
;MKYGIPIFAFIPGAGSKRGPIHEGLPTLEKHRLMNPYAAGIELFQHVEGVYVGDQGTENNLLENLTAYKNQNILTVRAESRLLQSGQYELRPDVSQDVFRLQDTRVTANVEPSNTVARSLGSITMDNDGYGRYRGEVQICKRDLEANHRVNVIGRIIEEDIPLLFLLKPGQTIKLIIE
;
A
#
# COMPACT_ATOMS: atom_id res chain seq x y z
N MET A 1 18.81 18.95 4.89
CA MET A 1 19.92 19.13 3.93
C MET A 1 20.76 20.33 4.32
N LYS A 2 22.10 20.18 4.44
CA LYS A 2 23.00 21.22 4.98
C LYS A 2 23.30 22.37 3.99
N TYR A 3 23.22 22.11 2.69
CA TYR A 3 23.70 23.03 1.65
C TYR A 3 22.63 23.46 0.63
N GLY A 4 21.37 23.06 0.81
CA GLY A 4 20.29 23.42 -0.12
C GLY A 4 20.41 22.81 -1.53
N ILE A 5 21.30 21.84 -1.73
CA ILE A 5 21.46 21.12 -3.00
C ILE A 5 20.47 19.95 -3.02
N PRO A 6 19.60 19.83 -4.04
CA PRO A 6 18.65 18.74 -4.13
C PRO A 6 19.37 17.39 -4.35
N ILE A 7 18.86 16.36 -3.69
CA ILE A 7 19.34 14.99 -3.73
C ILE A 7 18.40 14.18 -4.62
N PHE A 8 18.99 13.38 -5.51
CA PHE A 8 18.28 12.47 -6.40
C PHE A 8 18.85 11.06 -6.28
N ALA A 9 18.02 10.07 -6.55
CA ALA A 9 18.41 8.67 -6.56
C ALA A 9 17.83 7.91 -7.76
N PHE A 10 18.33 6.72 -8.01
CA PHE A 10 17.88 5.82 -9.07
C PHE A 10 17.13 4.63 -8.51
N ILE A 11 16.03 4.26 -9.18
CA ILE A 11 15.32 3.00 -9.02
C ILE A 11 15.59 2.11 -10.24
N PRO A 12 15.53 0.77 -10.11
CA PRO A 12 15.60 -0.08 -11.29
C PRO A 12 14.36 0.14 -12.18
N GLY A 13 14.49 -0.08 -13.47
CA GLY A 13 13.33 -0.12 -14.38
C GLY A 13 12.62 -1.46 -14.36
N ALA A 14 11.35 -1.51 -14.75
CA ALA A 14 10.56 -2.75 -14.78
C ALA A 14 10.89 -3.64 -15.99
N GLY A 15 11.47 -3.07 -17.04
CA GLY A 15 11.75 -3.73 -18.30
C GLY A 15 13.18 -4.25 -18.40
N SER A 16 13.75 -4.15 -19.61
CA SER A 16 15.09 -4.66 -19.89
C SER A 16 16.17 -3.94 -19.08
N LYS A 17 17.02 -4.72 -18.41
CA LYS A 17 18.12 -4.19 -17.60
C LYS A 17 19.27 -3.75 -18.50
N ARG A 18 19.87 -2.60 -18.20
CA ARG A 18 20.94 -2.05 -19.04
C ARG A 18 22.20 -2.92 -18.97
N GLY A 19 22.82 -3.15 -20.12
CA GLY A 19 24.10 -3.85 -20.22
C GLY A 19 25.27 -3.03 -19.67
N PRO A 20 26.46 -3.64 -19.54
CA PRO A 20 26.79 -5.00 -19.98
C PRO A 20 26.41 -6.10 -18.97
N ILE A 21 26.06 -5.75 -17.72
CA ILE A 21 25.83 -6.72 -16.64
C ILE A 21 24.37 -7.16 -16.55
N HIS A 22 23.42 -6.33 -16.98
CA HIS A 22 21.98 -6.64 -16.97
C HIS A 22 21.39 -6.96 -15.58
N GLU A 23 21.99 -6.41 -14.51
CA GLU A 23 21.55 -6.59 -13.11
C GLU A 23 20.78 -5.39 -12.54
N GLY A 24 20.40 -4.44 -13.39
CA GLY A 24 19.64 -3.25 -13.02
C GLY A 24 20.48 -2.11 -12.44
N LEU A 25 19.90 -0.90 -12.45
CA LEU A 25 20.57 0.35 -12.09
C LEU A 25 19.91 1.07 -10.89
N PRO A 26 19.85 0.45 -9.69
CA PRO A 26 19.40 1.12 -8.47
C PRO A 26 20.51 1.95 -7.81
N THR A 27 20.13 2.91 -6.95
CA THR A 27 21.06 3.55 -6.00
C THR A 27 21.29 2.70 -4.75
N LEU A 28 20.23 2.11 -4.18
CA LEU A 28 20.36 1.22 -3.01
C LEU A 28 20.38 -0.24 -3.46
N GLU A 29 21.35 -1.01 -2.96
CA GLU A 29 21.51 -2.43 -3.35
C GLU A 29 20.26 -3.27 -3.05
N LYS A 30 19.58 -3.01 -1.92
CA LYS A 30 18.33 -3.67 -1.56
C LYS A 30 17.18 -3.43 -2.56
N HIS A 31 17.30 -2.44 -3.44
CA HIS A 31 16.32 -2.16 -4.48
C HIS A 31 16.55 -2.97 -5.75
N ARG A 32 17.69 -3.67 -5.90
CA ARG A 32 18.06 -4.34 -7.15
C ARG A 32 16.99 -5.30 -7.69
N LEU A 33 16.36 -6.05 -6.78
CA LEU A 33 15.28 -7.00 -7.09
C LEU A 33 13.93 -6.55 -6.56
N MET A 34 13.85 -5.36 -5.99
CA MET A 34 12.60 -4.81 -5.46
C MET A 34 11.72 -4.31 -6.60
N ASN A 35 10.41 -4.33 -6.38
CA ASN A 35 9.47 -3.64 -7.26
C ASN A 35 9.90 -2.16 -7.42
N PRO A 36 10.07 -1.64 -8.66
CA PRO A 36 10.46 -0.25 -8.91
C PRO A 36 9.56 0.78 -8.21
N TYR A 37 8.27 0.50 -8.11
CA TYR A 37 7.33 1.36 -7.43
C TYR A 37 7.66 1.45 -5.94
N ALA A 38 7.77 0.31 -5.25
CA ALA A 38 8.12 0.27 -3.83
C ALA A 38 9.47 0.94 -3.53
N ALA A 39 10.48 0.69 -4.38
CA ALA A 39 11.78 1.35 -4.29
C ALA A 39 11.66 2.88 -4.40
N GLY A 40 10.83 3.37 -5.33
CA GLY A 40 10.59 4.80 -5.50
C GLY A 40 9.88 5.44 -4.31
N ILE A 41 8.85 4.77 -3.78
CA ILE A 41 8.12 5.22 -2.58
C ILE A 41 9.03 5.30 -1.38
N GLU A 42 9.93 4.31 -1.19
CA GLU A 42 10.91 4.35 -0.12
C GLU A 42 11.88 5.54 -0.29
N LEU A 43 12.45 5.72 -1.49
CA LEU A 43 13.40 6.80 -1.74
C LEU A 43 12.78 8.19 -1.57
N PHE A 44 11.53 8.40 -1.97
CA PHE A 44 10.85 9.69 -1.79
C PHE A 44 10.73 10.16 -0.33
N GLN A 45 11.01 9.30 0.66
CA GLN A 45 11.11 9.71 2.07
C GLN A 45 12.44 10.38 2.41
N HIS A 46 13.43 10.28 1.52
CA HIS A 46 14.81 10.68 1.77
C HIS A 46 15.38 11.62 0.70
N VAL A 47 14.79 11.66 -0.49
CA VAL A 47 15.29 12.43 -1.64
C VAL A 47 14.19 13.24 -2.33
N GLU A 48 14.58 14.29 -3.05
CA GLU A 48 13.67 15.21 -3.74
C GLU A 48 13.15 14.63 -5.06
N GLY A 49 13.82 13.63 -5.63
CA GLY A 49 13.40 13.00 -6.87
C GLY A 49 14.05 11.64 -7.12
N VAL A 50 13.38 10.83 -7.92
CA VAL A 50 13.89 9.53 -8.37
C VAL A 50 13.92 9.47 -9.89
N TYR A 51 14.95 8.82 -10.43
CA TYR A 51 15.07 8.49 -11.84
C TYR A 51 14.95 6.98 -12.04
N VAL A 52 14.34 6.56 -13.15
CA VAL A 52 14.35 5.15 -13.56
C VAL A 52 15.65 4.89 -14.31
N GLY A 53 16.51 4.03 -13.76
CA GLY A 53 17.85 3.78 -14.31
C GLY A 53 17.83 2.89 -15.56
N ASP A 54 16.94 1.90 -15.59
CA ASP A 54 16.78 0.95 -16.71
C ASP A 54 15.60 1.32 -17.63
N GLN A 55 15.35 0.49 -18.64
CA GLN A 55 14.12 0.61 -19.44
C GLN A 55 12.91 0.09 -18.65
N GLY A 56 11.71 0.45 -19.13
CA GLY A 56 10.44 -0.07 -18.64
C GLY A 56 9.87 0.80 -17.53
N THR A 57 8.84 1.55 -17.91
CA THR A 57 7.97 2.34 -17.05
C THR A 57 6.52 1.83 -17.15
N GLU A 58 6.34 0.55 -17.50
CA GLU A 58 5.01 -0.03 -17.68
C GLU A 58 4.25 -0.14 -16.34
N ASN A 59 3.03 -0.67 -16.39
CA ASN A 59 2.20 -0.93 -15.20
C ASN A 59 1.88 0.33 -14.36
N ASN A 60 1.73 1.47 -15.05
CA ASN A 60 1.43 2.77 -14.45
C ASN A 60 2.49 3.26 -13.44
N LEU A 61 3.77 2.86 -13.60
CA LEU A 61 4.84 3.20 -12.66
C LEU A 61 4.96 4.71 -12.45
N LEU A 62 5.04 5.49 -13.55
CA LEU A 62 5.24 6.93 -13.47
C LEU A 62 4.01 7.64 -12.90
N GLU A 63 2.81 7.20 -13.28
CA GLU A 63 1.54 7.72 -12.79
C GLU A 63 1.43 7.48 -11.28
N ASN A 64 1.73 6.28 -10.80
CA ASN A 64 1.68 5.94 -9.38
C ASN A 64 2.75 6.68 -8.57
N LEU A 65 3.99 6.81 -9.09
CA LEU A 65 5.05 7.60 -8.44
C LEU A 65 4.67 9.09 -8.38
N THR A 66 4.04 9.61 -9.43
CA THR A 66 3.57 11.00 -9.50
C THR A 66 2.42 11.24 -8.52
N ALA A 67 1.45 10.32 -8.44
CA ALA A 67 0.35 10.39 -7.49
C ALA A 67 0.86 10.37 -6.04
N TYR A 68 1.85 9.53 -5.73
CA TYR A 68 2.47 9.54 -4.41
C TYR A 68 3.18 10.87 -4.12
N LYS A 69 4.08 11.30 -5.03
CA LYS A 69 4.91 12.49 -4.80
C LYS A 69 4.09 13.78 -4.67
N ASN A 70 3.09 13.95 -5.53
CA ASN A 70 2.37 15.22 -5.67
C ASN A 70 1.05 15.26 -4.90
N GLN A 71 0.43 14.10 -4.65
CA GLN A 71 -0.90 14.02 -4.04
C GLN A 71 -0.91 13.19 -2.75
N ASN A 72 0.25 12.64 -2.35
CA ASN A 72 0.37 11.74 -1.21
C ASN A 72 -0.53 10.49 -1.34
N ILE A 73 -0.81 10.03 -2.56
CA ILE A 73 -1.64 8.84 -2.80
C ILE A 73 -0.73 7.62 -2.98
N LEU A 74 -0.90 6.61 -2.11
CA LEU A 74 -0.21 5.32 -2.27
C LEU A 74 -1.11 4.32 -2.98
N THR A 75 -0.69 3.83 -4.14
CA THR A 75 -1.41 2.77 -4.87
C THR A 75 -1.02 1.41 -4.29
N VAL A 76 -2.02 0.59 -3.96
CA VAL A 76 -1.80 -0.74 -3.38
C VAL A 76 -2.76 -1.73 -4.06
N ARG A 77 -2.24 -2.86 -4.51
CA ARG A 77 -3.04 -3.93 -5.12
C ARG A 77 -3.57 -4.89 -4.06
N ALA A 78 -4.77 -5.41 -4.30
CA ALA A 78 -5.44 -6.29 -3.36
C ALA A 78 -6.43 -7.23 -4.06
N GLU A 79 -6.76 -8.33 -3.40
CA GLU A 79 -7.85 -9.21 -3.78
C GLU A 79 -9.02 -8.97 -2.81
N SER A 80 -10.21 -8.67 -3.32
CA SER A 80 -11.44 -8.62 -2.51
C SER A 80 -12.67 -8.79 -3.38
N ARG A 81 -13.69 -9.48 -2.86
CA ARG A 81 -15.01 -9.57 -3.53
C ARG A 81 -16.00 -8.51 -3.08
N LEU A 82 -15.71 -7.82 -1.98
CA LEU A 82 -16.64 -6.88 -1.34
C LEU A 82 -16.17 -5.43 -1.47
N LEU A 83 -14.87 -5.21 -1.64
CA LEU A 83 -14.30 -3.89 -1.85
C LEU A 83 -14.12 -3.61 -3.35
N GLN A 84 -14.22 -2.35 -3.75
CA GLN A 84 -14.04 -1.93 -5.14
C GLN A 84 -12.69 -1.22 -5.31
N SER A 85 -12.18 -1.19 -6.53
CA SER A 85 -11.04 -0.35 -6.87
C SER A 85 -11.41 1.12 -6.66
N GLY A 86 -10.59 1.87 -5.95
CA GLY A 86 -10.93 3.23 -5.56
C GLY A 86 -9.95 3.88 -4.61
N GLN A 87 -10.16 5.16 -4.33
CA GLN A 87 -9.41 5.89 -3.32
C GLN A 87 -10.13 5.79 -1.98
N TYR A 88 -9.36 5.53 -0.93
CA TYR A 88 -9.83 5.45 0.44
C TYR A 88 -8.90 6.27 1.33
N GLU A 89 -9.47 7.15 2.14
CA GLU A 89 -8.69 7.91 3.10
C GLU A 89 -8.46 7.07 4.36
N LEU A 90 -7.22 7.04 4.85
CA LEU A 90 -6.94 6.44 6.15
C LEU A 90 -7.31 7.43 7.24
N ARG A 91 -7.78 6.91 8.37
CA ARG A 91 -7.97 7.71 9.57
C ARG A 91 -6.63 8.30 10.04
N PRO A 92 -6.62 9.54 10.58
CA PRO A 92 -5.41 10.15 11.09
C PRO A 92 -4.97 9.57 12.44
N ASP A 93 -5.88 8.96 13.22
CA ASP A 93 -5.50 8.27 14.46
C ASP A 93 -4.66 7.03 14.17
N VAL A 94 -3.44 7.04 14.71
CA VAL A 94 -2.49 5.94 14.55
C VAL A 94 -2.95 4.75 15.39
N SER A 95 -3.14 3.61 14.74
CA SER A 95 -3.29 2.32 15.39
C SER A 95 -2.04 1.47 15.17
N GLN A 96 -1.67 0.72 16.20
CA GLN A 96 -0.57 -0.25 16.13
C GLN A 96 -0.93 -1.42 15.21
N ASP A 97 -2.20 -1.79 15.14
CA ASP A 97 -2.64 -3.09 14.63
C ASP A 97 -3.22 -3.02 13.23
N VAL A 98 -3.87 -1.91 12.89
CA VAL A 98 -4.63 -1.77 11.65
C VAL A 98 -4.57 -0.35 11.10
N PHE A 99 -4.61 -0.23 9.78
CA PHE A 99 -5.05 1.00 9.13
C PHE A 99 -6.58 0.96 9.02
N ARG A 100 -7.25 2.06 9.31
CA ARG A 100 -8.71 2.15 9.28
C ARG A 100 -9.13 3.09 8.17
N LEU A 101 -10.03 2.64 7.30
CA LEU A 101 -10.53 3.46 6.21
C LEU A 101 -11.65 4.37 6.76
N GLN A 102 -11.67 5.62 6.30
CA GLN A 102 -12.71 6.58 6.63
C GLN A 102 -14.01 6.25 5.89
N ASP A 103 -15.13 6.65 6.50
CA ASP A 103 -16.46 6.65 5.87
C ASP A 103 -16.95 5.33 5.25
N THR A 104 -16.44 4.18 5.74
CA THR A 104 -16.89 2.87 5.23
C THR A 104 -18.02 2.23 6.02
N ARG A 105 -18.40 2.79 7.18
CA ARG A 105 -19.45 2.22 8.04
C ARG A 105 -20.80 2.20 7.35
N VAL A 106 -21.60 1.17 7.62
CA VAL A 106 -22.90 0.98 6.96
C VAL A 106 -24.03 0.76 7.96
N THR A 107 -25.23 1.18 7.55
CA THR A 107 -26.49 0.92 8.29
C THR A 107 -27.08 -0.43 7.96
N ALA A 108 -26.81 -0.98 6.78
CA ALA A 108 -27.21 -2.32 6.37
C ALA A 108 -26.55 -3.39 7.25
N ASN A 109 -27.20 -4.56 7.37
CA ASN A 109 -26.64 -5.69 8.10
C ASN A 109 -25.38 -6.20 7.40
N VAL A 110 -24.42 -6.61 8.22
CA VAL A 110 -23.19 -7.26 7.79
C VAL A 110 -23.09 -8.53 8.61
N GLU A 111 -23.59 -9.63 8.05
CA GLU A 111 -23.63 -10.91 8.76
C GLU A 111 -22.19 -11.41 9.04
N PRO A 112 -21.95 -12.07 10.18
CA PRO A 112 -20.67 -12.71 10.44
C PRO A 112 -20.30 -13.73 9.37
N SER A 113 -19.12 -13.58 8.78
CA SER A 113 -18.60 -14.45 7.72
C SER A 113 -17.08 -14.41 7.70
N ASN A 114 -16.43 -15.57 7.53
CA ASN A 114 -14.98 -15.68 7.46
C ASN A 114 -14.24 -14.95 8.62
N THR A 115 -14.66 -15.22 9.85
CA THR A 115 -14.18 -14.56 11.09
C THR A 115 -12.93 -15.23 11.66
N VAL A 116 -11.96 -15.49 10.79
CA VAL A 116 -10.73 -16.26 11.06
C VAL A 116 -9.59 -15.35 11.54
N ALA A 117 -8.42 -15.94 11.81
CA ALA A 117 -7.19 -15.19 12.07
C ALA A 117 -6.85 -14.28 10.88
N ARG A 118 -6.26 -13.13 11.17
CA ARG A 118 -6.07 -12.02 10.23
C ARG A 118 -4.57 -11.77 10.10
N SER A 119 -3.97 -12.25 9.01
CA SER A 119 -2.54 -12.02 8.77
C SER A 119 -2.25 -10.58 8.33
N LEU A 120 -0.98 -10.18 8.38
CA LEU A 120 -0.49 -8.95 7.78
C LEU A 120 -1.05 -8.76 6.34
N GLY A 121 -1.61 -7.57 6.10
CA GLY A 121 -2.24 -7.22 4.82
C GLY A 121 -3.68 -7.71 4.65
N SER A 122 -4.26 -8.44 5.61
CA SER A 122 -5.69 -8.79 5.57
C SER A 122 -6.56 -7.54 5.51
N ILE A 123 -7.51 -7.52 4.58
CA ILE A 123 -8.58 -6.52 4.51
C ILE A 123 -9.78 -7.09 5.25
N THR A 124 -10.27 -6.34 6.22
CA THR A 124 -11.35 -6.78 7.10
C THR A 124 -12.50 -5.79 7.11
N MET A 125 -13.69 -6.27 7.46
CA MET A 125 -14.88 -5.46 7.66
C MET A 125 -15.57 -5.88 8.97
N ASP A 126 -15.82 -4.90 9.83
CA ASP A 126 -16.54 -5.12 11.09
C ASP A 126 -18.00 -5.53 10.80
N ASN A 127 -18.46 -6.62 11.41
CA ASN A 127 -19.78 -7.20 11.18
C ASN A 127 -20.81 -6.71 12.23
N ASP A 128 -22.05 -7.22 12.18
CA ASP A 128 -23.13 -6.83 13.08
C ASP A 128 -22.77 -6.99 14.57
N GLY A 129 -21.92 -7.95 14.92
CA GLY A 129 -21.44 -8.15 16.28
C GLY A 129 -20.55 -7.03 16.82
N TYR A 130 -20.05 -6.13 15.96
CA TYR A 130 -19.25 -4.96 16.36
C TYR A 130 -20.11 -3.70 16.66
N GLY A 131 -21.42 -3.77 16.43
CA GLY A 131 -22.35 -2.70 16.77
C GLY A 131 -22.07 -1.41 15.98
N ARG A 132 -21.78 -0.29 16.67
CA ARG A 132 -21.62 1.02 16.03
C ARG A 132 -20.47 1.13 15.00
N TYR A 133 -19.57 0.14 14.99
CA TYR A 133 -18.45 0.07 14.05
C TYR A 133 -18.76 -0.74 12.80
N ARG A 134 -19.95 -1.33 12.68
CA ARG A 134 -20.36 -2.13 11.53
C ARG A 134 -20.05 -1.47 10.18
N GLY A 135 -19.48 -2.25 9.28
CA GLY A 135 -19.01 -1.84 7.97
C GLY A 135 -17.64 -1.16 7.98
N GLU A 136 -17.04 -0.89 9.14
CA GLU A 136 -15.70 -0.29 9.17
C GLU A 136 -14.69 -1.23 8.51
N VAL A 137 -13.99 -0.73 7.49
CA VAL A 137 -13.00 -1.48 6.73
C VAL A 137 -11.61 -1.17 7.26
N GLN A 138 -10.80 -2.20 7.44
CA GLN A 138 -9.47 -2.09 8.03
C GLN A 138 -8.46 -2.94 7.25
N ILE A 139 -7.20 -2.52 7.26
CA ILE A 139 -6.05 -3.28 6.71
C ILE A 139 -5.11 -3.64 7.85
N CYS A 140 -4.85 -4.92 8.06
CA CYS A 140 -3.98 -5.40 9.15
C CYS A 140 -2.51 -5.03 8.93
N LYS A 141 -1.88 -4.47 9.96
CA LYS A 141 -0.45 -4.08 10.01
C LYS A 141 0.46 -5.17 10.59
N ARG A 142 -0.15 -6.22 11.12
CA ARG A 142 0.49 -7.40 11.71
C ARG A 142 -0.54 -8.52 11.78
N ASP A 143 -0.08 -9.71 12.15
CA ASP A 143 -0.96 -10.83 12.42
C ASP A 143 -1.79 -10.56 13.69
N LEU A 144 -3.08 -10.85 13.61
CA LEU A 144 -4.06 -10.71 14.68
C LEU A 144 -4.89 -11.99 14.79
N GLU A 145 -5.25 -12.34 16.02
CA GLU A 145 -6.11 -13.50 16.32
C GLU A 145 -7.49 -13.41 15.65
N ALA A 146 -8.19 -14.53 15.57
CA ALA A 146 -9.57 -14.56 15.11
C ALA A 146 -10.50 -13.70 15.99
N ASN A 147 -11.50 -13.06 15.39
CA ASN A 147 -12.52 -12.32 16.12
C ASN A 147 -13.87 -12.52 15.44
N HIS A 148 -14.84 -13.11 16.15
CA HIS A 148 -16.18 -13.38 15.64
C HIS A 148 -16.94 -12.13 15.16
N ARG A 149 -16.47 -10.93 15.52
CA ARG A 149 -17.05 -9.64 15.12
C ARG A 149 -16.43 -9.02 13.86
N VAL A 150 -15.41 -9.65 13.29
CA VAL A 150 -14.60 -9.10 12.19
C VAL A 150 -14.53 -10.10 11.05
N ASN A 151 -15.04 -9.72 9.89
CA ASN A 151 -14.99 -10.55 8.69
C ASN A 151 -13.68 -10.27 7.94
N VAL A 152 -12.98 -11.32 7.47
CA VAL A 152 -11.90 -11.17 6.48
C VAL A 152 -12.54 -11.15 5.09
N ILE A 153 -12.38 -10.03 4.38
CA ILE A 153 -13.05 -9.76 3.10
C ILE A 153 -12.10 -9.68 1.90
N GLY A 154 -10.80 -9.77 2.15
CA GLY A 154 -9.76 -9.65 1.13
C GLY A 154 -8.37 -9.61 1.73
N ARG A 155 -7.37 -9.37 0.89
CA ARG A 155 -5.98 -9.21 1.30
C ARG A 155 -5.21 -8.34 0.31
N ILE A 156 -4.26 -7.55 0.81
CA ILE A 156 -3.21 -6.96 -0.01
C ILE A 156 -2.39 -8.10 -0.63
N ILE A 157 -2.07 -7.99 -1.92
CA ILE A 157 -1.22 -8.99 -2.57
C ILE A 157 0.16 -9.02 -1.92
N GLU A 158 0.84 -10.16 -1.97
CA GLU A 158 2.10 -10.36 -1.24
C GLU A 158 3.19 -9.37 -1.68
N GLU A 159 3.25 -9.04 -2.96
CA GLU A 159 4.25 -8.13 -3.54
C GLU A 159 4.11 -6.68 -3.04
N ASP A 160 2.90 -6.28 -2.64
CA ASP A 160 2.58 -4.92 -2.21
C ASP A 160 2.52 -4.79 -0.67
N ILE A 161 2.62 -5.89 0.09
CA ILE A 161 2.71 -5.85 1.57
C ILE A 161 3.81 -4.90 2.07
N PRO A 162 5.03 -4.88 1.49
CA PRO A 162 6.08 -3.95 1.92
C PRO A 162 5.67 -2.48 1.85
N LEU A 163 4.74 -2.09 0.96
CA LEU A 163 4.23 -0.72 0.84
C LEU A 163 3.47 -0.28 2.09
N LEU A 164 2.87 -1.21 2.84
CA LEU A 164 2.13 -0.90 4.06
C LEU A 164 3.02 -0.28 5.15
N PHE A 165 4.31 -0.61 5.15
CA PHE A 165 5.28 -0.03 6.08
C PHE A 165 5.73 1.39 5.68
N LEU A 166 5.40 1.83 4.46
CA LEU A 166 5.71 3.15 3.92
C LEU A 166 4.52 4.12 4.05
N LEU A 167 3.36 3.64 4.52
CA LEU A 167 2.17 4.45 4.74
C LEU A 167 2.35 5.46 5.86
N LYS A 168 1.89 6.69 5.60
CA LYS A 168 1.85 7.78 6.58
C LYS A 168 0.45 7.88 7.23
N PRO A 169 0.33 8.34 8.48
CA PRO A 169 -0.97 8.61 9.09
C PRO A 169 -1.79 9.60 8.26
N GLY A 170 -3.10 9.35 8.11
CA GLY A 170 -4.00 10.21 7.33
C GLY A 170 -3.77 10.21 5.81
N GLN A 171 -2.96 9.27 5.30
CA GLN A 171 -2.67 9.16 3.88
C GLN A 171 -3.86 8.57 3.09
N THR A 172 -4.04 8.98 1.83
CA THR A 172 -4.97 8.33 0.91
C THR A 172 -4.31 7.12 0.25
N ILE A 173 -5.02 5.99 0.26
CA ILE A 173 -4.66 4.80 -0.49
C ILE A 173 -5.53 4.66 -1.72
N LYS A 174 -4.95 4.29 -2.86
CA LYS A 174 -5.69 3.85 -4.04
C LYS A 174 -5.61 2.34 -4.10
N LEU A 175 -6.71 1.66 -3.78
CA LEU A 175 -6.80 0.22 -3.92
C LEU A 175 -7.11 -0.16 -5.37
N ILE A 176 -6.34 -1.09 -5.91
CA ILE A 176 -6.61 -1.74 -7.19
C ILE A 176 -6.97 -3.18 -6.87
N ILE A 177 -8.25 -3.53 -7.09
CA ILE A 177 -8.76 -4.87 -6.89
C ILE A 177 -8.49 -5.70 -8.14
N GLU A 178 -7.76 -6.81 -7.99
CA GLU A 178 -7.41 -7.78 -9.05
C GLU A 178 -7.79 -9.22 -8.69
#